data_AF-A0A1G1JVN6-F1
#
_entry.id   AF-A0A1G1JVN6-F1
#
_cell.length_a   1.000
_cell.length_b   1.000
_cell.length_c   1.000
_cell.angle_alpha   90.00
_cell.angle_beta   90.00
_cell.angle_gamma   90.00
#
_symmetry.space_group_name_H-M   'P 1'
#
loop_
_entity.id
_entity.type
_entity.pdbx_description
1 polymer ?
#
loop_
_entity_poly.entity_id
_entity_poly.type
_entity_poly.pdbx_seq_one_letter_code
_entity_poly.pdbx_strand_id
1 'polypeptide(L)'
;MQIRNRRKQFLIDKTLQFHYFFYIVAALSIVSAVGITGSYFGIWASVVKAFSEESLRQTITTAAQISEYEQARQLSQHAEYFSQPGIREYKETSLLSERQKEIVREIMDETNRTTIGLGIFLVLFIGWGSIFLTHKVAGPIFKMGQYIRELQKGDLTVRIKFRKFDEIHHLAGEFNEMVSALEERVSKIKRLVRTSPNQSIPKELKEELEKFKTTSD
;
A
#
# COMPACT_ATOMS: atom_id res chain seq x y z
N MET A 1 -40.78 -6.92 -20.38
CA MET A 1 -39.65 -6.15 -19.81
C MET A 1 -38.65 -7.14 -19.22
N GLN A 2 -37.63 -7.58 -19.98
CA GLN A 2 -36.67 -8.59 -19.51
C GLN A 2 -35.42 -7.92 -18.94
N ILE A 3 -35.24 -8.04 -17.62
CA ILE A 3 -34.03 -7.58 -16.93
C ILE A 3 -32.92 -8.61 -17.20
N ARG A 4 -32.08 -8.32 -18.19
CA ARG A 4 -30.92 -9.16 -18.55
C ARG A 4 -29.88 -9.09 -17.44
N ASN A 5 -29.75 -10.18 -16.70
CA ASN A 5 -28.82 -10.38 -15.60
C ASN A 5 -27.36 -10.28 -16.09
N ARG A 6 -26.73 -9.09 -15.97
CA ARG A 6 -25.30 -8.91 -16.29
C ARG A 6 -24.46 -9.47 -15.13
N ARG A 7 -23.98 -10.70 -15.27
CA ARG A 7 -22.97 -11.26 -14.35
C ARG A 7 -21.76 -10.32 -14.34
N LYS A 8 -21.43 -9.74 -13.18
CA LYS A 8 -20.23 -8.92 -12.99
C LYS A 8 -19.02 -9.87 -13.00
N GLN A 9 -18.44 -10.13 -14.17
CA GLN A 9 -17.15 -10.83 -14.25
C GLN A 9 -16.07 -9.89 -13.67
N PHE A 10 -15.53 -10.27 -12.51
CA PHE A 10 -14.63 -9.45 -11.70
C PHE A 10 -13.19 -9.43 -12.24
N LEU A 11 -12.83 -10.40 -13.07
CA LEU A 11 -11.51 -10.58 -13.67
C LEU A 11 -11.65 -10.45 -15.20
N ILE A 12 -11.25 -9.30 -15.74
CA ILE A 12 -11.40 -8.98 -17.17
C ILE A 12 -10.06 -9.15 -17.90
N ASP A 13 -8.92 -8.85 -17.25
CA ASP A 13 -7.59 -9.17 -17.77
C ASP A 13 -6.60 -9.35 -16.61
N LYS A 14 -6.01 -10.55 -16.53
CA LYS A 14 -5.17 -10.96 -15.40
C LYS A 14 -3.84 -10.21 -15.41
N THR A 15 -3.22 -10.02 -16.57
CA THR A 15 -1.82 -9.58 -16.68
C THR A 15 -1.64 -8.13 -16.23
N LEU A 16 -2.58 -7.26 -16.62
CA LEU A 16 -2.56 -5.84 -16.23
C LEU A 16 -2.91 -5.69 -14.75
N GLN A 17 -3.92 -6.41 -14.26
CA GLN A 17 -4.28 -6.42 -12.84
C GLN A 17 -3.12 -6.90 -11.97
N PHE A 18 -2.39 -7.95 -12.38
CA PHE A 18 -1.25 -8.47 -11.62
C PHE A 18 -0.05 -7.51 -11.58
N HIS A 19 0.25 -6.77 -12.65
CA HIS A 19 1.32 -5.77 -12.62
C HIS A 19 1.03 -4.66 -11.61
N TYR A 20 -0.16 -4.05 -11.67
CA TYR A 20 -0.53 -3.00 -10.71
C TYR A 20 -0.69 -3.54 -9.29
N PHE A 21 -1.23 -4.75 -9.14
CA PHE A 21 -1.30 -5.44 -7.86
C PHE A 21 0.10 -5.63 -7.26
N PHE A 22 1.10 -6.01 -8.06
CA PHE A 22 2.47 -6.16 -7.58
C PHE A 22 3.05 -4.83 -7.08
N TYR A 23 2.91 -3.74 -7.83
CA TYR A 23 3.37 -2.41 -7.39
C TYR A 23 2.71 -1.96 -6.09
N ILE A 24 1.42 -2.27 -5.94
CA ILE A 24 0.65 -2.00 -4.73
C ILE A 24 1.16 -2.81 -3.56
N VAL A 25 1.38 -4.12 -3.72
CA VAL A 25 1.89 -4.99 -2.68
C VAL A 25 3.31 -4.57 -2.27
N ALA A 26 4.13 -4.18 -3.24
CA ALA A 26 5.47 -3.64 -2.98
C ALA A 26 5.40 -2.33 -2.17
N ALA A 27 4.53 -1.39 -2.55
CA ALA A 27 4.33 -0.15 -1.79
C ALA A 27 3.81 -0.44 -0.37
N LEU A 28 2.87 -1.37 -0.22
CA LEU A 28 2.32 -1.79 1.07
C LEU A 28 3.38 -2.45 1.96
N SER A 29 4.29 -3.21 1.35
CA SER A 29 5.45 -3.81 2.03
C SER A 29 6.44 -2.75 2.51
N ILE A 30 6.71 -1.71 1.70
CA ILE A 30 7.58 -0.60 2.08
C ILE A 30 6.97 0.17 3.26
N VAL A 31 5.68 0.52 3.19
CA VAL A 31 5.03 1.25 4.29
C VAL A 31 4.98 0.41 5.56
N SER A 32 4.72 -0.90 5.44
CA SER A 32 4.79 -1.81 6.58
C SER A 32 6.19 -1.88 7.18
N ALA A 33 7.24 -1.93 6.34
CA ALA A 33 8.63 -1.91 6.80
C ALA A 33 8.98 -0.60 7.54
N VAL A 34 8.52 0.55 7.05
CA VAL A 34 8.69 1.85 7.72
C VAL A 34 7.94 1.86 9.05
N GLY A 35 6.71 1.36 9.09
CA GLY A 35 5.92 1.27 10.32
C GLY A 35 6.56 0.36 11.36
N ILE A 36 7.07 -0.81 10.95
CA ILE A 36 7.81 -1.75 11.81
C ILE A 36 9.07 -1.08 12.35
N THR A 37 9.81 -0.38 11.48
CA THR A 37 11.05 0.32 11.87
C THR A 37 10.77 1.43 12.87
N GLY A 38 9.76 2.28 12.63
CA GLY A 38 9.35 3.32 13.56
C GLY A 38 8.88 2.76 14.91
N SER A 39 8.12 1.67 14.88
CA SER A 39 7.69 0.94 16.08
C SER A 39 8.88 0.43 16.90
N TYR A 40 9.86 -0.18 16.22
CA TYR A 40 11.08 -0.69 16.84
C TYR A 40 11.84 0.41 17.58
N PHE A 41 12.08 1.55 16.93
CA PHE A 41 12.77 2.68 17.57
C PHE A 41 11.95 3.31 18.71
N GLY A 42 10.62 3.39 18.58
CA GLY A 42 9.74 3.91 19.64
C GLY A 42 9.78 3.04 20.90
N ILE A 43 9.71 1.72 20.74
CA ILE A 43 9.85 0.76 21.84
C ILE A 43 11.23 0.90 22.48
N TRP A 44 12.30 0.96 21.68
CA TRP A 44 13.66 1.07 22.21
C TRP A 44 13.91 2.39 22.96
N ALA A 45 13.38 3.51 22.45
CA ALA A 45 13.45 4.80 23.13
C ALA A 45 12.69 4.81 24.47
N SER A 46 11.52 4.16 24.52
CA SER A 46 10.76 3.98 25.76
C SER A 46 11.55 3.17 26.80
N VAL A 47 12.17 2.07 26.36
CA VAL A 47 13.05 1.25 27.20
C VAL A 47 14.22 2.06 27.74
N VAL A 48 14.94 2.81 26.88
CA VAL A 48 16.05 3.68 27.31
C VAL A 48 15.58 4.74 28.29
N LYS A 49 14.41 5.34 28.05
CA LYS A 49 13.83 6.36 28.95
C LYS A 49 13.56 5.77 30.34
N ALA A 50 13.00 4.56 30.41
CA ALA A 50 12.76 3.85 31.66
C ALA A 50 14.07 3.55 32.43
N PHE A 51 15.15 3.20 31.73
CA PHE A 51 16.47 3.00 32.35
C PHE A 51 17.19 4.31 32.71
N SER A 52 16.80 5.44 32.12
CA SER A 52 17.41 6.75 32.36
C SER A 52 16.80 7.52 33.54
N GLU A 53 15.70 7.04 34.13
CA GLU A 53 15.04 7.71 35.25
C GLU A 53 15.96 7.81 36.48
N GLU A 54 15.99 9.01 37.07
CA GLU A 54 16.74 9.39 38.28
C GLU A 54 16.52 8.39 39.44
N SER A 55 15.31 7.82 39.52
CA SER A 55 14.90 6.83 40.52
C SER A 55 15.77 5.56 40.48
N LEU A 56 16.16 5.12 39.28
CA LEU A 56 16.94 3.90 39.10
C LEU A 56 18.40 4.12 39.49
N ARG A 57 18.96 5.27 39.12
CA ARG A 57 20.31 5.69 39.52
C ARG A 57 20.40 5.81 41.03
N GLN A 58 19.47 6.51 41.66
CA GLN A 58 19.44 6.69 43.12
C GLN A 58 19.26 5.36 43.85
N THR A 59 18.40 4.46 43.34
CA THR A 59 18.20 3.13 43.94
C THR A 59 19.48 2.29 43.87
N ILE A 60 20.17 2.29 42.73
CA ILE A 60 21.43 1.53 42.54
C ILE A 60 22.53 2.11 43.42
N THR A 61 22.69 3.43 43.47
CA THR A 61 23.73 4.06 44.30
C THR A 61 23.46 3.89 45.78
N THR A 62 22.19 4.01 46.21
CA THR A 62 21.82 3.83 47.62
C THR A 62 21.98 2.37 48.04
N ALA A 63 21.58 1.42 47.20
CA ALA A 63 21.80 -0.01 47.46
C ALA A 63 23.29 -0.37 47.49
N ALA A 64 24.11 0.19 46.58
CA ALA A 64 25.55 0.00 46.59
C ALA A 64 26.20 0.59 47.86
N GLN A 65 25.78 1.78 48.28
CA GLN A 65 26.27 2.41 49.51
C GLN A 65 25.85 1.63 50.77
N ILE A 66 24.62 1.12 50.82
CA ILE A 66 24.15 0.27 51.93
C ILE A 66 24.95 -1.03 51.98
N SER A 67 25.19 -1.67 50.84
CA SER A 67 26.00 -2.90 50.76
C SER A 67 27.46 -2.67 51.15
N GLU A 68 28.08 -1.57 50.73
CA GLU A 68 29.45 -1.21 51.15
C GLU A 68 29.52 -0.93 52.66
N TYR A 69 28.53 -0.23 53.22
CA TYR A 69 28.44 0.03 54.65
C TYR A 69 28.21 -1.26 55.46
N GLU A 70 27.33 -2.14 54.97
CA GLU A 70 27.10 -3.45 55.58
C GLU A 70 28.32 -4.35 55.48
N GLN A 71 29.04 -4.37 54.35
CA GLN A 71 30.32 -5.09 54.23
C GLN A 71 31.39 -4.52 55.16
N ALA A 72 31.53 -3.20 55.29
CA ALA A 72 32.50 -2.58 56.19
C ALA A 72 32.16 -2.83 57.67
N ARG A 73 30.88 -2.75 58.02
CA ARG A 73 30.36 -3.10 59.35
C ARG A 73 30.50 -4.60 59.64
N GLN A 74 30.20 -5.44 58.65
CA GLN A 74 30.39 -6.88 58.74
C GLN A 74 31.86 -7.23 58.82
N LEU A 75 32.80 -6.60 58.11
CA LEU A 75 34.25 -6.80 58.28
C LEU A 75 34.69 -6.47 59.71
N SER A 76 34.13 -5.40 60.28
CA SER A 76 34.38 -4.99 61.67
C SER A 76 33.80 -5.99 62.70
N GLN A 77 32.67 -6.64 62.39
CA GLN A 77 32.07 -7.70 63.21
C GLN A 77 32.64 -9.11 62.89
N HIS A 78 33.17 -9.34 61.70
CA HIS A 78 33.70 -10.63 61.19
C HIS A 78 35.17 -10.84 61.59
N ALA A 79 35.86 -9.83 62.12
CA ALA A 79 37.12 -10.06 62.84
C ALA A 79 36.92 -11.02 64.04
N GLU A 80 35.69 -11.16 64.55
CA GLU A 80 35.35 -12.01 65.70
C GLU A 80 34.49 -13.24 65.31
N TYR A 81 34.16 -13.45 64.04
CA TYR A 81 33.20 -14.49 63.61
C TYR A 81 33.55 -15.16 62.27
N PHE A 82 34.79 -15.61 62.10
CA PHE A 82 35.17 -16.49 60.99
C PHE A 82 34.66 -17.94 61.21
N SER A 83 33.35 -18.18 61.07
CA SER A 83 32.83 -19.53 60.83
C SER A 83 31.38 -19.56 60.29
N GLN A 84 31.27 -19.87 58.99
CA GLN A 84 30.13 -20.38 58.19
C GLN A 84 29.46 -19.45 57.16
N PRO A 85 29.06 -20.00 55.98
CA PRO A 85 28.81 -19.23 54.76
C PRO A 85 27.32 -18.93 54.56
N GLY A 86 26.97 -17.66 54.45
CA GLY A 86 25.58 -17.22 54.28
C GLY A 86 25.34 -16.54 52.94
N ILE A 87 25.07 -17.32 51.89
CA ILE A 87 24.49 -16.86 50.61
C ILE A 87 23.03 -16.43 50.85
N ARG A 88 22.79 -15.40 51.66
CA ARG A 88 21.45 -14.83 51.94
C ARG A 88 21.27 -13.42 51.36
N GLU A 89 22.37 -12.81 50.94
CA GLU A 89 22.45 -11.42 50.47
C GLU A 89 22.21 -11.27 48.94
N TYR A 90 21.60 -12.25 48.30
CA TYR A 90 21.13 -12.14 46.91
C TYR A 90 19.59 -12.04 46.81
N LYS A 91 18.89 -11.99 47.94
CA LYS A 91 17.41 -11.99 47.96
C LYS A 91 16.80 -10.58 47.89
N GLU A 92 17.51 -9.53 48.32
CA GLU A 92 16.96 -8.16 48.30
C GLU A 92 17.01 -7.48 46.92
N THR A 93 17.92 -7.89 46.03
CA THR A 93 17.92 -7.48 44.62
C THR A 93 16.67 -7.93 43.86
N SER A 94 15.88 -8.85 44.42
CA SER A 94 14.64 -9.36 43.81
C SER A 94 13.40 -8.51 44.08
N LEU A 95 13.36 -7.69 45.14
CA LEU A 95 12.16 -6.91 45.53
C LEU A 95 12.11 -5.51 44.89
N LEU A 96 13.26 -4.87 44.69
CA LEU A 96 13.38 -3.66 43.87
C LEU A 96 13.06 -3.93 42.39
N SER A 97 13.25 -5.18 41.95
CA SER A 97 12.97 -5.62 40.59
C SER A 97 11.47 -5.72 40.31
N GLU A 98 10.63 -6.14 41.27
CA GLU A 98 9.21 -6.42 40.98
C GLU A 98 8.39 -5.14 40.74
N ARG A 99 8.54 -4.10 41.56
CA ARG A 99 7.85 -2.81 41.34
C ARG A 99 8.33 -2.11 40.06
N GLN A 100 9.62 -2.23 39.73
CA GLN A 100 10.18 -1.67 38.49
C GLN A 100 9.74 -2.46 37.26
N LYS A 101 9.65 -3.78 37.36
CA LYS A 101 9.06 -4.63 36.30
C LYS A 101 7.61 -4.25 36.05
N GLU A 102 6.85 -3.88 37.07
CA GLU A 102 5.46 -3.47 36.94
C GLU A 102 5.31 -2.17 36.13
N ILE A 103 6.10 -1.13 36.46
CA ILE A 103 6.11 0.15 35.71
C ILE A 103 6.59 -0.05 34.27
N VAL A 104 7.67 -0.83 34.08
CA VAL A 104 8.18 -1.12 32.74
C VAL A 104 7.14 -1.89 31.93
N ARG A 105 6.49 -2.90 32.52
CA ARG A 105 5.42 -3.66 31.85
C ARG A 105 4.23 -2.78 31.48
N GLU A 106 3.80 -1.90 32.36
CA GLU A 106 2.69 -0.98 32.11
C GLU A 106 3.01 -0.04 30.92
N ILE A 107 4.19 0.58 30.92
CA ILE A 107 4.66 1.43 29.81
C ILE A 107 4.78 0.61 28.51
N MET A 108 5.30 -0.62 28.59
CA MET A 108 5.49 -1.48 27.42
C MET A 108 4.15 -1.93 26.84
N ASP A 109 3.16 -2.24 27.68
CA ASP A 109 1.82 -2.66 27.27
C ASP A 109 1.02 -1.51 26.65
N GLU A 110 1.09 -0.30 27.22
CA GLU A 110 0.45 0.89 26.64
C GLU A 110 1.07 1.28 25.28
N THR A 111 2.41 1.28 25.21
CA THR A 111 3.14 1.58 23.98
C THR A 111 2.87 0.53 22.91
N ASN A 112 2.87 -0.76 23.29
CA ASN A 112 2.63 -1.86 22.37
C ASN A 112 1.20 -1.85 21.81
N ARG A 113 0.19 -1.63 22.65
CA ARG A 113 -1.22 -1.60 22.23
C ARG A 113 -1.52 -0.45 21.27
N THR A 114 -0.99 0.74 21.54
CA THR A 114 -1.15 1.91 20.66
C THR A 114 -0.42 1.71 19.33
N THR A 115 0.81 1.21 19.37
CA THR A 115 1.64 0.95 18.19
C THR A 115 1.04 -0.14 17.29
N ILE A 116 0.63 -1.27 17.86
CA ILE A 116 -0.04 -2.35 17.12
C ILE A 116 -1.35 -1.85 16.51
N GLY A 117 -2.16 -1.12 17.29
CA GLY A 117 -3.44 -0.57 16.81
C GLY A 117 -3.27 0.35 15.60
N LEU A 118 -2.31 1.28 15.67
CA LEU A 118 -1.99 2.18 14.57
C LEU A 118 -1.43 1.42 13.35
N GLY A 119 -0.57 0.43 13.58
CA GLY A 119 0.00 -0.41 12.52
C GLY A 119 -1.07 -1.19 11.76
N ILE A 120 -1.99 -1.84 12.46
CA ILE A 120 -3.13 -2.56 11.86
C ILE A 120 -4.01 -1.57 11.07
N PHE A 121 -4.32 -0.41 11.64
CA PHE A 121 -5.12 0.60 10.97
C PHE A 121 -4.48 1.07 9.65
N LEU A 122 -3.18 1.35 9.64
CA LEU A 122 -2.44 1.74 8.44
C LEU A 122 -2.46 0.64 7.38
N VAL A 123 -2.19 -0.61 7.75
CA VAL A 123 -2.23 -1.75 6.81
C VAL A 123 -3.61 -1.90 6.19
N LEU A 124 -4.67 -1.80 6.99
CA LEU A 124 -6.06 -1.88 6.50
C LEU A 124 -6.41 -0.69 5.60
N PHE A 125 -6.03 0.53 5.98
CA PHE A 125 -6.33 1.75 5.22
C PHE A 125 -5.64 1.73 3.85
N ILE A 126 -4.36 1.35 3.82
CA ILE A 126 -3.58 1.24 2.57
C ILE A 126 -4.09 0.08 1.72
N GLY A 127 -4.35 -1.09 2.33
CA GLY A 127 -4.92 -2.25 1.65
C GLY A 127 -6.24 -1.90 0.98
N TRP A 128 -7.15 -1.23 1.72
CA TRP A 128 -8.42 -0.76 1.19
C TRP A 128 -8.24 0.24 0.05
N GLY A 129 -7.43 1.28 0.25
CA GLY A 129 -7.18 2.31 -0.76
C GLY A 129 -6.62 1.73 -2.07
N SER A 130 -5.75 0.72 -1.95
CA SER A 130 -5.10 0.08 -3.10
C SER A 130 -6.06 -0.73 -3.98
N ILE A 131 -6.98 -1.47 -3.37
CA ILE A 131 -8.04 -2.21 -4.07
C ILE A 131 -8.93 -1.21 -4.83
N PHE A 132 -9.30 -0.12 -4.17
CA PHE A 132 -10.13 0.92 -4.76
C PHE A 132 -9.46 1.57 -5.97
N LEU A 133 -8.18 1.92 -5.85
CA LEU A 133 -7.41 2.56 -6.92
C LEU A 133 -7.24 1.61 -8.13
N THR A 134 -6.90 0.35 -7.89
CA THR A 134 -6.75 -0.65 -8.96
C THR A 134 -8.02 -0.80 -9.78
N HIS A 135 -9.18 -0.91 -9.10
CA HIS A 135 -10.45 -1.09 -9.79
C HIS A 135 -10.90 0.13 -10.59
N LYS A 136 -10.62 1.34 -10.08
CA LYS A 136 -10.98 2.58 -10.77
C LYS A 136 -10.15 2.85 -12.03
N VAL A 137 -8.89 2.40 -12.07
CA VAL A 137 -7.97 2.73 -13.16
C VAL A 137 -7.84 1.58 -14.17
N ALA A 138 -7.56 0.35 -13.71
CA ALA A 138 -7.26 -0.76 -14.61
C ALA A 138 -8.46 -1.18 -15.48
N GLY A 139 -9.68 -1.12 -14.94
CA GLY A 139 -10.89 -1.50 -15.66
C GLY A 139 -11.17 -0.61 -16.89
N PRO A 140 -11.22 0.72 -16.73
CA PRO A 140 -11.39 1.65 -17.84
C PRO A 140 -10.24 1.58 -18.87
N ILE A 141 -8.98 1.47 -18.44
CA ILE A 141 -7.83 1.32 -19.34
C ILE A 141 -7.95 0.06 -20.20
N PHE A 142 -8.31 -1.08 -19.59
CA PHE A 142 -8.47 -2.31 -20.36
C PHE A 142 -9.57 -2.19 -21.44
N LYS A 143 -10.70 -1.57 -21.09
CA LYS A 143 -11.77 -1.31 -22.06
C LYS A 143 -11.30 -0.40 -23.19
N MET A 144 -10.52 0.64 -22.88
CA MET A 144 -9.93 1.49 -23.92
C MET A 144 -9.10 0.67 -24.92
N GLY A 145 -8.30 -0.28 -24.44
CA GLY A 145 -7.59 -1.22 -25.30
C GLY A 145 -8.51 -2.04 -26.21
N GLN A 146 -9.72 -2.41 -25.75
CA GLN A 146 -10.70 -3.08 -26.61
C GLN A 146 -11.22 -2.15 -27.72
N TYR A 147 -11.54 -0.90 -27.41
CA TYR A 147 -11.98 0.07 -28.42
C TYR A 147 -10.90 0.38 -29.45
N ILE A 148 -9.64 0.47 -29.03
CA ILE A 148 -8.50 0.64 -29.94
C ILE A 148 -8.37 -0.56 -30.88
N ARG A 149 -8.57 -1.78 -30.38
CA ARG A 149 -8.54 -2.99 -31.23
C ARG A 149 -9.67 -3.01 -32.26
N GLU A 150 -10.87 -2.56 -31.90
CA GLU A 150 -11.97 -2.44 -32.87
C GLU A 150 -11.66 -1.34 -33.92
N LEU A 151 -11.08 -0.22 -33.50
CA LEU A 151 -10.60 0.82 -34.42
C LEU A 151 -9.54 0.28 -35.40
N GLN A 152 -8.59 -0.52 -34.92
CA GLN A 152 -7.55 -1.17 -35.74
C GLN A 152 -8.13 -2.15 -36.78
N LYS A 153 -9.28 -2.76 -36.51
CA LYS A 153 -10.00 -3.60 -37.49
C LYS A 153 -10.73 -2.79 -38.56
N GLY A 154 -10.69 -1.47 -38.49
CA GLY A 154 -11.34 -0.56 -39.44
C GLY A 154 -12.69 -0.03 -38.98
N ASP A 155 -13.17 -0.35 -37.77
CA ASP A 155 -14.43 0.24 -37.27
C ASP A 155 -14.19 1.67 -36.77
N LEU A 156 -14.48 2.67 -37.61
CA LEU A 156 -14.36 4.10 -37.27
C LEU A 156 -15.61 4.64 -36.56
N THR A 157 -16.64 3.81 -36.36
CA THR A 157 -17.87 4.19 -35.64
C THR A 157 -17.75 4.01 -34.13
N VAL A 158 -16.63 3.43 -33.67
CA VAL A 158 -16.39 3.19 -32.24
C VAL A 158 -16.35 4.49 -31.45
N ARG A 159 -17.03 4.51 -30.30
CA ARG A 159 -17.01 5.63 -29.36
C ARG A 159 -16.84 5.12 -27.93
N ILE A 160 -15.87 5.67 -27.22
CA ILE A 160 -15.58 5.35 -25.82
C ILE A 160 -16.51 6.14 -24.91
N LYS A 161 -17.07 5.45 -23.92
CA LYS A 161 -17.81 6.08 -22.82
C LYS A 161 -17.45 5.40 -21.50
N PHE A 162 -16.82 6.17 -20.61
CA PHE A 162 -16.52 5.73 -19.25
C PHE A 162 -17.67 6.04 -18.29
N ARG A 163 -17.66 5.44 -17.10
CA ARG A 163 -18.67 5.68 -16.04
C ARG A 163 -18.27 6.92 -15.26
N LYS A 164 -19.23 7.73 -14.80
CA LYS A 164 -19.06 9.03 -14.11
C LYS A 164 -17.90 9.15 -13.10
N PHE A 165 -17.51 8.08 -12.41
CA PHE A 165 -16.47 8.09 -11.39
C PHE A 165 -15.11 7.52 -11.85
N ASP A 166 -14.94 7.22 -13.14
CA ASP A 166 -13.68 6.77 -13.72
C ASP A 166 -12.75 7.99 -13.94
N GLU A 167 -11.47 7.86 -13.58
CA GLU A 167 -10.50 8.98 -13.61
C GLU A 167 -10.13 9.44 -15.04
N ILE A 168 -10.33 8.58 -16.04
CA ILE A 168 -9.84 8.79 -17.42
C ILE A 168 -10.90 9.37 -18.38
N HIS A 169 -11.87 10.14 -17.88
CA HIS A 169 -12.92 10.73 -18.74
C HIS A 169 -12.39 11.69 -19.79
N HIS A 170 -11.42 12.53 -19.44
CA HIS A 170 -10.82 13.50 -20.37
C HIS A 170 -10.27 12.79 -21.61
N LEU A 171 -9.60 11.66 -21.39
CA LEU A 171 -9.03 10.83 -22.45
C LEU A 171 -10.09 10.20 -23.38
N ALA A 172 -11.31 9.93 -22.87
CA ALA A 172 -12.40 9.49 -23.74
C ALA A 172 -12.84 10.58 -24.73
N GLY A 173 -12.84 11.84 -24.30
CA GLY A 173 -13.15 12.98 -25.17
C GLY A 173 -12.15 13.07 -26.30
N GLU A 174 -10.87 13.15 -25.97
CA GLU A 174 -9.77 13.23 -26.94
C GLU A 174 -9.75 12.03 -27.90
N PHE A 175 -9.96 10.81 -27.39
CA PHE A 175 -10.05 9.62 -28.23
C PHE A 175 -11.23 9.70 -29.21
N ASN A 176 -12.42 10.10 -28.74
CA ASN A 176 -13.60 10.19 -29.59
C ASN A 176 -13.46 11.29 -30.66
N GLU A 177 -12.83 12.41 -30.33
CA GLU A 177 -12.51 13.46 -31.29
C GLU A 177 -11.54 12.97 -32.36
N MET A 178 -10.47 12.27 -31.96
CA MET A 178 -9.52 11.64 -32.89
C MET A 178 -10.21 10.66 -33.85
N VAL A 179 -11.06 9.77 -33.33
CA VAL A 179 -11.78 8.79 -34.17
C VAL A 179 -12.77 9.50 -35.11
N SER A 180 -13.44 10.54 -34.65
CA SER A 180 -14.37 11.32 -35.47
C SER A 180 -13.65 12.03 -36.62
N ALA A 181 -12.47 12.61 -36.36
CA ALA A 181 -11.65 13.24 -37.40
C ALA A 181 -11.12 12.22 -38.43
N LEU A 182 -10.78 11.01 -37.98
CA LEU A 182 -10.37 9.92 -38.87
C LEU A 182 -11.54 9.45 -39.75
N GLU A 183 -12.71 9.25 -39.15
CA GLU A 183 -13.94 8.87 -39.84
C GLU A 183 -14.34 9.89 -40.91
N GLU A 184 -14.28 11.18 -40.59
CA GLU A 184 -14.60 12.27 -41.52
C GLU A 184 -13.67 12.23 -42.74
N ARG A 185 -12.35 12.08 -42.51
CA ARG A 185 -11.36 11.99 -43.58
C ARG A 185 -11.60 10.79 -44.48
N VAL A 186 -11.83 9.60 -43.92
CA VAL A 186 -12.10 8.38 -44.68
C VAL A 186 -13.42 8.50 -45.45
N SER A 187 -14.47 9.01 -44.81
CA SER A 187 -15.77 9.25 -45.46
C SER A 187 -15.67 10.22 -46.63
N LYS A 188 -14.86 11.29 -46.49
CA LYS A 188 -14.58 12.24 -47.57
C LYS A 188 -13.89 11.56 -48.75
N ILE A 189 -12.88 10.73 -48.47
CA ILE A 189 -12.17 9.96 -49.52
C ILE A 189 -13.14 9.00 -50.22
N LYS A 190 -13.95 8.23 -49.47
CA LYS A 190 -14.99 7.35 -50.02
C LYS A 190 -15.95 8.08 -50.95
N ARG A 191 -16.42 9.27 -50.55
CA ARG A 191 -17.31 10.11 -51.38
C ARG A 191 -16.63 10.54 -52.67
N LEU A 192 -15.40 11.06 -52.60
CA LEU A 192 -14.63 11.47 -53.77
C LEU A 192 -14.42 10.31 -54.76
N VAL A 193 -14.13 9.11 -54.26
CA VAL A 193 -14.00 7.88 -55.06
C VAL A 193 -15.32 7.50 -55.73
N ARG A 194 -16.47 7.65 -55.04
CA ARG A 194 -17.81 7.36 -55.59
C ARG A 194 -18.23 8.36 -56.67
N THR A 195 -17.84 9.64 -56.55
CA THR A 195 -18.27 10.71 -57.46
C THR A 195 -17.31 11.01 -58.61
N SER A 196 -16.13 10.38 -58.68
CA SER A 196 -15.14 10.63 -59.74
C SER A 196 -15.48 9.83 -61.01
N PRO A 197 -16.02 10.45 -62.08
CA PRO A 197 -16.62 9.71 -63.21
C PRO A 197 -15.59 9.20 -64.23
N ASN A 198 -14.34 9.65 -64.17
CA ASN A 198 -13.39 9.55 -65.29
C ASN A 198 -11.96 9.16 -64.88
N GLN A 199 -11.80 8.53 -63.73
CA GLN A 199 -10.51 8.02 -63.26
C GLN A 199 -10.58 6.50 -63.09
N SER A 200 -9.60 5.81 -63.67
CA SER A 200 -9.31 4.39 -63.42
C SER A 200 -8.82 4.23 -61.97
N ILE A 201 -9.73 4.37 -61.01
CA ILE A 201 -9.43 4.18 -59.60
C ILE A 201 -8.96 2.72 -59.42
N PRO A 202 -7.75 2.49 -58.89
CA PRO A 202 -7.24 1.14 -58.66
C PRO A 202 -8.22 0.32 -57.84
N LYS A 203 -8.48 -0.93 -58.24
CA LYS A 203 -9.36 -1.85 -57.48
C LYS A 203 -8.86 -2.01 -56.04
N GLU A 204 -7.55 -2.07 -55.87
CA GLU A 204 -6.86 -2.11 -54.57
C GLU A 204 -7.27 -0.95 -53.65
N LEU A 205 -7.39 0.28 -54.16
CA LEU A 205 -7.80 1.43 -53.35
C LEU A 205 -9.27 1.32 -52.91
N LYS A 206 -10.15 0.81 -53.78
CA LYS A 206 -11.56 0.57 -53.42
C LYS A 206 -11.65 -0.51 -52.36
N GLU A 207 -10.94 -1.62 -52.54
CA GLU A 207 -10.89 -2.72 -51.57
C GLU A 207 -10.33 -2.25 -50.21
N GLU A 208 -9.28 -1.42 -50.19
CA GLU A 208 -8.71 -0.88 -48.96
C GLU A 208 -9.68 0.05 -48.22
N LEU A 209 -10.42 0.89 -48.95
CA LEU A 209 -11.41 1.80 -48.34
C LEU A 209 -12.62 1.06 -47.79
N GLU A 210 -13.05 -0.04 -48.40
CA GLU A 210 -14.16 -0.87 -47.91
C GLU A 210 -13.81 -1.61 -46.61
N LYS A 211 -12.53 -1.79 -46.28
CA LYS A 211 -12.11 -2.34 -44.96
C LYS A 211 -12.48 -1.41 -43.80
N PHE A 212 -12.63 -0.11 -44.05
CA PHE A 212 -13.01 0.85 -43.03
C PHE A 212 -14.53 1.01 -43.00
N LYS A 213 -15.14 0.76 -41.84
CA LYS A 213 -16.56 1.02 -41.59
C LYS A 213 -16.73 2.44 -41.07
N THR A 214 -17.61 3.20 -41.71
CA THR A 214 -17.98 4.56 -41.33
C THR A 214 -19.48 4.65 -41.09
N THR A 215 -19.95 5.70 -40.41
CA THR A 215 -21.39 5.96 -40.21
C THR A 215 -22.10 6.33 -41.52
N SER A 216 -21.34 6.67 -42.57
CA SER A 216 -21.87 6.99 -43.90
C SER A 216 -22.07 5.75 -44.80
N ASP A 217 -21.72 4.55 -44.33
CA ASP A 217 -21.93 3.28 -45.04
C ASP A 217 -23.28 2.66 -44.66
#